data_AF-A0A812MX05-F1
#
_entry.id   AF-A0A812MX05-F1
#
_cell.length_a   1.000
_cell.length_b   1.000
_cell.length_c   1.000
_cell.angle_alpha   90.00
_cell.angle_beta   90.00
_cell.angle_gamma   90.00
#
_symmetry.space_group_name_H-M   'P 1'
#
loop_
_entity.id
_entity.type
_entity.pdbx_description
1 polymer ?
#
loop_
_entity_poly.entity_id
_entity_poly.type
_entity_poly.pdbx_seq_one_letter_code
_entity_poly.pdbx_strand_id
1 'polypeptide(L)'
;MAHEAMVKGFIDIFDFEMLQQVAPDHFDWNKNFSDGCPPLFHAIDDKLCKRTPAQHQTRLKRISWMLRAGADPLRKVSSTVAMDFITLQEKLAFRVGYDGHSAFSYCFALLESMQKDTSGADWSTARERTEETLKTLSQATTAKAQLVSVRQGVVNFWESVRDMDSTYNVIFEAADGEVAAHDLMLMSASPVLRAMLESAMKEGANRRILVRDSSSSSVTLFVDMLYTGSTCLELDYKSMLGAFDLAHRWQVQHVVDILVDALCGAVGVDSFVEITEAAILKDSGPLKAACAAFGAKNAEIQAMLKKNSLPAAVRKLMGEPETERPEPGKPKRRRL
;
A
#
# COMPACT_ATOMS: atom_id res chain seq x y z
N MET A 1 -18.04 -8.88 -8.86
CA MET A 1 -18.69 -9.77 -9.85
C MET A 1 -18.24 -9.44 -11.28
N ALA A 2 -18.83 -8.47 -12.00
CA ALA A 2 -18.45 -8.21 -13.41
C ALA A 2 -17.03 -7.66 -13.60
N HIS A 3 -16.58 -6.79 -12.69
CA HIS A 3 -15.25 -6.16 -12.75
C HIS A 3 -14.12 -7.12 -12.35
N GLU A 4 -14.30 -7.92 -11.30
CA GLU A 4 -13.34 -8.98 -10.92
C GLU A 4 -13.13 -10.00 -12.04
N ALA A 5 -14.21 -10.40 -12.74
CA ALA A 5 -14.12 -11.27 -13.90
C ALA A 5 -13.35 -10.63 -15.07
N MET A 6 -13.46 -9.31 -15.23
CA MET A 6 -12.73 -8.55 -16.24
C MET A 6 -11.23 -8.48 -15.90
N VAL A 7 -10.86 -8.14 -14.66
CA VAL A 7 -9.46 -8.13 -14.20
C VAL A 7 -8.85 -9.52 -14.34
N LYS A 8 -9.56 -10.56 -13.89
CA LYS A 8 -9.13 -11.95 -14.08
C LYS A 8 -8.94 -12.27 -15.56
N GLY A 9 -9.89 -11.88 -16.41
CA GLY A 9 -9.80 -12.07 -17.86
C GLY A 9 -8.53 -11.44 -18.45
N PHE A 10 -8.19 -10.21 -18.07
CA PHE A 10 -6.97 -9.54 -18.54
C PHE A 10 -5.67 -10.18 -18.03
N ILE A 11 -5.67 -10.73 -16.80
CA ILE A 11 -4.58 -11.56 -16.29
C ILE A 11 -4.45 -12.83 -17.15
N ASP A 12 -5.57 -13.49 -17.43
CA ASP A 12 -5.66 -14.76 -18.17
C ASP A 12 -5.33 -14.61 -19.66
N ILE A 13 -5.58 -13.44 -20.29
CA ILE A 13 -5.29 -13.18 -21.72
C ILE A 13 -3.99 -12.39 -21.96
N PHE A 14 -3.24 -12.06 -20.91
CA PHE A 14 -1.91 -11.44 -20.99
C PHE A 14 -1.87 -10.01 -21.53
N ASP A 15 -2.98 -9.29 -21.41
CA ASP A 15 -3.03 -7.89 -21.81
C ASP A 15 -2.62 -7.00 -20.63
N PHE A 16 -1.32 -6.76 -20.51
CA PHE A 16 -0.77 -5.93 -19.43
C PHE A 16 -1.24 -4.47 -19.52
N GLU A 17 -1.31 -3.91 -20.73
CA GLU A 17 -1.73 -2.52 -20.92
C GLU A 17 -3.19 -2.33 -20.52
N MET A 18 -4.07 -3.23 -20.94
CA MET A 18 -5.48 -3.16 -20.54
C MET A 18 -5.65 -3.46 -19.06
N LEU A 19 -4.89 -4.39 -18.49
CA LEU A 19 -4.91 -4.65 -17.05
C LEU A 19 -4.60 -3.38 -16.23
N GLN A 20 -3.63 -2.58 -16.68
CA GLN A 20 -3.30 -1.30 -16.03
C GLN A 20 -4.41 -0.25 -16.17
N GLN A 21 -5.17 -0.27 -17.27
CA GLN A 21 -6.26 0.68 -17.49
C GLN A 21 -7.54 0.31 -16.74
N VAL A 22 -7.79 -0.98 -16.55
CA VAL A 22 -9.06 -1.49 -16.00
C VAL A 22 -9.00 -1.80 -14.51
N ALA A 23 -7.81 -2.00 -13.94
CA ALA A 23 -7.66 -2.19 -12.50
C ALA A 23 -7.73 -0.82 -11.80
N PRO A 24 -8.75 -0.55 -10.98
CA PRO A 24 -8.84 0.70 -10.24
C PRO A 24 -7.71 0.80 -9.21
N ASP A 25 -7.35 2.02 -8.83
CA ASP A 25 -6.28 2.28 -7.86
C ASP A 25 -6.50 1.58 -6.49
N HIS A 26 -7.78 1.35 -6.14
CA HIS A 26 -8.21 0.68 -4.91
C HIS A 26 -8.53 -0.82 -5.11
N PHE A 27 -8.09 -1.45 -6.21
CA PHE A 27 -8.31 -2.87 -6.42
C PHE A 27 -7.57 -3.68 -5.36
N ASP A 28 -8.30 -4.49 -4.60
CA ASP A 28 -7.71 -5.37 -3.58
C ASP A 28 -7.07 -6.60 -4.25
N TRP A 29 -5.76 -6.49 -4.53
CA TRP A 29 -4.95 -7.57 -5.09
C TRP A 29 -4.83 -8.81 -4.22
N ASN A 30 -5.28 -8.73 -2.96
CA ASN A 30 -5.25 -9.82 -2.00
C ASN A 30 -6.60 -10.50 -1.85
N LYS A 31 -7.66 -9.94 -2.42
CA LYS A 31 -8.98 -10.57 -2.45
C LYS A 31 -8.97 -11.75 -3.42
N ASN A 32 -9.50 -12.89 -2.98
CA ASN A 32 -9.65 -14.06 -3.84
C ASN A 32 -10.68 -13.76 -4.95
N PHE A 33 -10.42 -14.25 -6.15
CA PHE A 33 -11.46 -14.35 -7.18
C PHE A 33 -12.50 -15.41 -6.81
N SER A 34 -13.53 -15.56 -7.63
CA SER A 34 -14.61 -16.54 -7.42
C SER A 34 -14.14 -17.99 -7.40
N ASP A 35 -12.95 -18.29 -7.93
CA ASP A 35 -12.30 -19.60 -7.85
C ASP A 35 -11.52 -19.82 -6.54
N GLY A 36 -11.52 -18.82 -5.65
CA GLY A 36 -10.84 -18.87 -4.36
C GLY A 36 -9.33 -18.60 -4.43
N CYS A 37 -8.80 -18.21 -5.60
CA CYS A 37 -7.40 -17.91 -5.80
C CYS A 37 -7.17 -16.39 -5.95
N PRO A 38 -6.17 -15.80 -5.28
CA PRO A 38 -5.88 -14.38 -5.43
C PRO A 38 -5.22 -14.07 -6.79
N PRO A 39 -5.38 -12.83 -7.30
CA PRO A 39 -4.87 -12.41 -8.61
C PRO A 39 -3.40 -12.78 -8.87
N LEU A 40 -2.53 -12.62 -7.86
CA LEU A 40 -1.09 -12.88 -8.00
C LEU A 40 -0.79 -14.32 -8.43
N PHE A 41 -1.58 -15.30 -7.98
CA PHE A 41 -1.37 -16.70 -8.33
C PHE A 41 -1.76 -16.99 -9.77
N HIS A 42 -2.85 -16.39 -10.28
CA HIS A 42 -3.19 -16.45 -11.71
C HIS A 42 -2.07 -15.86 -12.59
N ALA A 43 -1.39 -14.83 -12.09
CA ALA A 43 -0.23 -14.26 -12.79
C ALA A 43 1.01 -15.17 -12.75
N ILE A 44 1.13 -16.07 -11.76
CA ILE A 44 2.26 -17.00 -11.57
C ILE A 44 2.06 -18.33 -12.31
N ASP A 45 0.88 -18.94 -12.17
CA ASP A 45 0.50 -20.27 -12.68
C ASP A 45 0.75 -20.41 -14.18
N ASP A 46 0.53 -19.34 -14.95
CA ASP A 46 0.57 -19.29 -16.40
C ASP A 46 1.53 -20.28 -17.11
N LYS A 47 1.01 -21.49 -17.38
CA LYS A 47 1.49 -22.49 -18.36
C LYS A 47 2.99 -22.39 -18.63
N LEU A 48 3.79 -22.56 -17.56
CA LEU A 48 5.22 -22.23 -17.51
C LEU A 48 6.02 -22.76 -18.72
N CYS A 49 5.59 -23.87 -19.32
CA CYS A 49 6.26 -24.55 -20.43
C CYS A 49 5.83 -24.10 -21.85
N LYS A 50 4.75 -23.31 -22.03
CA LYS A 50 4.14 -23.05 -23.36
C LYS A 50 4.37 -21.63 -23.91
N ARG A 51 5.15 -20.80 -23.22
CA ARG A 51 5.31 -19.37 -23.55
C ARG A 51 6.56 -19.07 -24.36
N THR A 52 6.49 -18.03 -25.19
CA THR A 52 7.68 -17.42 -25.82
C THR A 52 8.46 -16.60 -24.79
N PRO A 53 9.77 -16.32 -25.02
CA PRO A 53 10.55 -15.45 -24.13
C PRO A 53 9.92 -14.06 -23.92
N ALA A 54 9.32 -13.48 -24.96
CA ALA A 54 8.64 -12.17 -24.86
C ALA A 54 7.42 -12.22 -23.93
N GLN A 55 6.59 -13.27 -24.05
CA GLN A 55 5.43 -13.46 -23.18
C GLN A 55 5.85 -13.67 -21.72
N HIS A 56 6.94 -14.40 -21.50
CA HIS A 56 7.52 -14.59 -20.17
C HIS A 56 7.98 -13.27 -19.55
N GLN A 57 8.67 -12.41 -20.32
CA GLN A 57 9.09 -11.09 -19.84
C GLN A 57 7.89 -10.19 -19.50
N THR A 58 6.84 -10.21 -20.32
CA THR A 58 5.58 -9.51 -20.02
C THR A 58 4.94 -10.03 -18.73
N ARG A 59 4.98 -11.34 -18.48
CA ARG A 59 4.51 -11.94 -17.22
C ARG A 59 5.27 -11.38 -16.02
N LEU A 60 6.61 -11.36 -16.07
CA LEU A 60 7.43 -10.83 -14.97
C LEU A 60 7.15 -9.35 -14.70
N LYS A 61 7.01 -8.53 -15.75
CA LYS A 61 6.62 -7.11 -15.62
C LYS A 61 5.28 -6.94 -14.92
N ARG A 62 4.29 -7.77 -15.28
CA ARG A 62 2.97 -7.78 -14.67
C ARG A 62 3.03 -8.18 -13.19
N ILE A 63 3.73 -9.26 -12.86
CA ILE A 63 3.93 -9.69 -11.47
C ILE A 63 4.57 -8.55 -10.66
N SER A 64 5.65 -7.95 -11.17
CA SER A 64 6.31 -6.81 -10.53
C SER A 64 5.38 -5.61 -10.32
N TRP A 65 4.53 -5.30 -11.30
CA TRP A 65 3.53 -4.24 -11.18
C TRP A 65 2.45 -4.57 -10.15
N MET A 66 1.90 -5.79 -10.14
CA MET A 66 0.90 -6.21 -9.15
C MET A 66 1.43 -6.13 -7.73
N LEU A 67 2.69 -6.51 -7.51
CA LEU A 67 3.36 -6.39 -6.20
C LEU A 67 3.49 -4.91 -5.77
N ARG A 68 3.85 -4.02 -6.69
CA ARG A 68 3.87 -2.57 -6.44
C ARG A 68 2.47 -1.99 -6.19
N ALA A 69 1.45 -2.56 -6.84
CA ALA A 69 0.06 -2.18 -6.66
C ALA A 69 -0.58 -2.75 -5.38
N GLY A 70 0.18 -3.51 -4.56
CA GLY A 70 -0.26 -3.96 -3.24
C GLY A 70 -0.55 -5.46 -3.11
N ALA A 71 -0.24 -6.28 -4.12
CA ALA A 71 -0.30 -7.73 -3.98
C ALA A 71 0.73 -8.21 -2.94
N ASP A 72 0.30 -9.01 -1.98
CA ASP A 72 1.15 -9.58 -0.93
C ASP A 72 1.65 -10.99 -1.34
N PRO A 73 2.96 -11.18 -1.63
CA PRO A 73 3.50 -12.47 -2.01
C PRO A 73 3.60 -13.46 -0.83
N LEU A 74 3.45 -13.01 0.41
CA LEU A 74 3.49 -13.84 1.62
C LEU A 74 2.11 -14.31 2.06
N ARG A 75 1.04 -13.72 1.52
CA ARG A 75 -0.33 -14.13 1.81
C ARG A 75 -0.57 -15.58 1.38
N LYS A 76 -1.07 -16.38 2.30
CA LYS A 76 -1.46 -17.76 2.04
C LYS A 76 -2.88 -17.85 1.47
N VAL A 77 -3.09 -18.78 0.55
CA VAL A 77 -4.42 -19.13 0.05
C VAL A 77 -5.14 -20.00 1.07
N SER A 78 -6.40 -19.69 1.35
CA SER A 78 -7.25 -20.41 2.32
C SER A 78 -8.42 -21.14 1.63
N SER A 79 -8.23 -21.56 0.39
CA SER A 79 -9.27 -22.17 -0.46
C SER A 79 -8.90 -23.60 -0.80
N THR A 80 -9.82 -24.52 -0.53
CA THR A 80 -9.71 -25.95 -0.86
C THR A 80 -9.97 -26.27 -2.33
N VAL A 81 -10.37 -25.28 -3.15
CA VAL A 81 -10.94 -25.52 -4.49
C VAL A 81 -9.95 -25.26 -5.62
N ALA A 82 -8.94 -24.41 -5.41
CA ALA A 82 -8.04 -24.00 -6.48
C ALA A 82 -6.87 -25.01 -6.62
N MET A 83 -6.77 -25.67 -7.77
CA MET A 83 -5.64 -26.53 -8.14
C MET A 83 -5.04 -26.04 -9.46
N ASP A 84 -3.71 -26.05 -9.54
CA ASP A 84 -3.01 -25.88 -10.80
C ASP A 84 -2.69 -27.26 -11.42
N PHE A 85 -2.85 -27.32 -12.75
CA PHE A 85 -2.53 -28.45 -13.60
C PHE A 85 -1.33 -28.09 -14.48
N ILE A 86 -0.14 -28.51 -14.05
CA ILE A 86 1.06 -28.33 -14.86
C ILE A 86 1.09 -29.40 -15.96
N THR A 87 1.02 -28.91 -17.20
CA THR A 87 1.07 -29.74 -18.40
C THR A 87 2.35 -29.48 -19.17
N LEU A 88 3.06 -30.55 -19.51
CA LEU A 88 4.21 -30.53 -20.40
C LEU A 88 3.87 -31.38 -21.63
N GLN A 89 4.08 -30.83 -22.84
CA GLN A 89 3.79 -31.53 -24.10
C GLN A 89 2.39 -32.19 -24.12
N GLU A 90 1.38 -31.46 -23.62
CA GLU A 90 -0.04 -31.89 -23.59
C GLU A 90 -0.37 -33.09 -22.69
N LYS A 91 0.60 -33.60 -21.92
CA LYS A 91 0.36 -34.55 -20.84
C LYS A 91 0.40 -33.84 -19.49
N LEU A 92 -0.54 -34.22 -18.61
CA LEU A 92 -0.51 -33.80 -17.22
C LEU A 92 0.69 -34.46 -16.55
N ALA A 93 1.64 -33.67 -16.04
CA ALA A 93 2.84 -34.19 -15.39
C ALA A 93 2.63 -34.38 -13.89
N PHE A 94 2.22 -33.33 -13.19
CA PHE A 94 1.92 -33.36 -11.76
C PHE A 94 0.97 -32.22 -11.38
N ARG A 95 0.45 -32.26 -10.15
CA ARG A 95 -0.50 -31.27 -9.62
C ARG A 95 0.08 -30.64 -8.36
N VAL A 96 0.00 -29.32 -8.28
CA VAL A 96 0.31 -28.57 -7.05
C VAL A 96 -0.93 -27.76 -6.71
N GLY A 97 -1.50 -28.04 -5.54
CA GLY A 97 -2.62 -27.27 -5.02
C GLY A 97 -2.15 -25.90 -4.53
N TYR A 98 -3.06 -24.93 -4.53
CA TYR A 98 -2.75 -23.61 -3.95
C TYR A 98 -2.98 -23.54 -2.44
N ASP A 99 -3.78 -24.45 -1.90
CA ASP A 99 -4.19 -24.41 -0.50
C ASP A 99 -3.01 -24.38 0.47
N GLY A 100 -3.05 -23.44 1.42
CA GLY A 100 -1.99 -23.23 2.41
C GLY A 100 -0.71 -22.59 1.87
N HIS A 101 -0.56 -22.41 0.55
CA HIS A 101 0.62 -21.80 -0.03
C HIS A 101 0.52 -20.27 -0.11
N SER A 102 1.64 -19.60 0.19
CA SER A 102 1.97 -18.27 -0.33
C SER A 102 2.61 -18.36 -1.73
N ALA A 103 2.71 -17.24 -2.45
CA ALA A 103 3.33 -17.21 -3.78
C ALA A 103 4.75 -17.80 -3.76
N PHE A 104 5.54 -17.48 -2.73
CA PHE A 104 6.87 -18.09 -2.53
C PHE A 104 6.80 -19.60 -2.33
N SER A 105 6.01 -20.06 -1.36
CA SER A 105 5.94 -21.49 -1.04
C SER A 105 5.34 -22.31 -2.19
N TYR A 106 4.46 -21.71 -3.00
CA TYR A 106 3.92 -22.34 -4.19
C TYR A 106 5.02 -22.49 -5.25
N CYS A 107 5.78 -21.43 -5.57
CA CYS A 107 6.94 -21.55 -6.47
C CYS A 107 7.95 -22.61 -6.00
N PHE A 108 8.21 -22.72 -4.68
CA PHE A 108 9.06 -23.79 -4.14
C PHE A 108 8.44 -25.18 -4.35
N ALA A 109 7.14 -25.34 -4.13
CA ALA A 109 6.43 -26.60 -4.38
C ALA A 109 6.46 -26.99 -5.88
N LEU A 110 6.39 -26.00 -6.79
CA LEU A 110 6.58 -26.23 -8.23
C LEU A 110 7.99 -26.76 -8.52
N LEU A 111 9.02 -26.10 -8.01
CA LEU A 111 10.42 -26.52 -8.19
C LEU A 111 10.68 -27.92 -7.63
N GLU A 112 10.17 -28.20 -6.44
CA GLU A 112 10.31 -29.51 -5.80
C GLU A 112 9.62 -30.61 -6.61
N SER A 113 8.44 -30.32 -7.16
CA SER A 113 7.71 -31.26 -8.02
C SER A 113 8.43 -31.54 -9.34
N MET A 114 9.00 -30.51 -9.97
CA MET A 114 9.84 -30.67 -11.16
C MET A 114 11.11 -31.50 -10.87
N GLN A 115 11.69 -31.34 -9.69
CA GLN A 115 12.88 -32.09 -9.28
C GLN A 115 12.58 -33.56 -8.97
N LYS A 116 11.41 -33.85 -8.41
CA LYS A 116 10.97 -35.21 -8.06
C LYS A 116 10.38 -35.99 -9.24
N ASP A 117 10.14 -35.33 -10.36
CA ASP A 117 9.61 -35.98 -11.55
C ASP A 117 10.57 -37.04 -12.10
N THR A 118 10.10 -38.27 -12.21
CA THR A 118 10.86 -39.41 -12.74
C THR A 118 10.52 -39.75 -14.18
N SER A 119 9.68 -38.93 -14.84
CA SER A 119 9.19 -39.21 -16.20
C SER A 119 10.25 -39.01 -17.30
N GLY A 120 11.41 -38.43 -16.97
CA GLY A 120 12.45 -38.07 -17.92
C GLY A 120 12.14 -36.80 -18.74
N ALA A 121 11.12 -36.06 -18.35
CA ALA A 121 10.77 -34.78 -18.94
C ALA A 121 11.85 -33.70 -18.70
N ASP A 122 12.05 -32.85 -19.70
CA ASP A 122 12.92 -31.66 -19.56
C ASP A 122 12.14 -30.50 -18.95
N TRP A 123 12.46 -30.20 -17.70
CA TRP A 123 11.89 -29.08 -16.93
C TRP A 123 12.78 -27.83 -16.92
N SER A 124 13.90 -27.80 -17.64
CA SER A 124 14.89 -26.71 -17.59
C SER A 124 14.26 -25.33 -17.76
N THR A 125 13.46 -25.14 -18.82
CA THR A 125 12.76 -23.88 -19.10
C THR A 125 11.73 -23.53 -18.01
N ALA A 126 10.96 -24.50 -17.53
CA ALA A 126 9.95 -24.26 -16.51
C ALA A 126 10.59 -23.89 -15.16
N ARG A 127 11.71 -24.54 -14.84
CA ARG A 127 12.53 -24.29 -13.66
C ARG A 127 13.11 -22.88 -13.69
N GLU A 128 13.81 -22.52 -14.76
CA GLU A 128 14.37 -21.16 -14.95
C GLU A 128 13.28 -20.08 -14.77
N ARG A 129 12.13 -20.26 -15.42
CA ARG A 129 11.01 -19.31 -15.32
C ARG A 129 10.40 -19.21 -13.92
N THR A 130 10.41 -20.31 -13.17
CA THR A 130 9.95 -20.34 -11.77
C THR A 130 10.97 -19.64 -10.86
N GLU A 131 12.26 -19.88 -11.08
CA GLU A 131 13.36 -19.19 -10.38
C GLU A 131 13.35 -17.68 -10.64
N GLU A 132 13.09 -17.25 -11.87
CA GLU A 132 12.93 -15.82 -12.20
C GLU A 132 11.68 -15.19 -11.56
N THR A 133 10.61 -15.97 -11.39
CA THR A 133 9.43 -15.55 -10.62
C THR A 133 9.79 -15.35 -9.16
N LEU A 134 10.47 -16.31 -8.53
CA LEU A 134 10.97 -16.19 -7.16
C LEU A 134 11.87 -14.97 -6.99
N LYS A 135 12.76 -14.70 -7.96
CA LYS A 135 13.60 -13.50 -7.97
C LYS A 135 12.75 -12.23 -7.99
N THR A 136 11.71 -12.19 -8.83
CA THR A 136 10.80 -11.04 -8.94
C THR A 136 10.01 -10.81 -7.64
N LEU A 137 9.49 -11.89 -7.04
CA LEU A 137 8.81 -11.85 -5.73
C LEU A 137 9.77 -11.32 -4.64
N SER A 138 11.00 -11.85 -4.59
CA SER A 138 12.03 -11.45 -3.63
C SER A 138 12.41 -9.97 -3.78
N GLN A 139 12.69 -9.53 -5.00
CA GLN A 139 13.05 -8.13 -5.30
C GLN A 139 11.95 -7.15 -4.89
N ALA A 140 10.68 -7.48 -5.13
CA ALA A 140 9.57 -6.62 -4.72
C ALA A 140 9.39 -6.57 -3.20
N THR A 141 9.64 -7.69 -2.51
CA THR A 141 9.60 -7.74 -1.04
C THR A 141 10.72 -6.87 -0.44
N THR A 142 11.91 -6.93 -1.02
CA THR A 142 13.06 -6.10 -0.64
C THR A 142 12.87 -4.62 -1.01
N ALA A 143 12.23 -4.32 -2.15
CA ALA A 143 11.95 -2.95 -2.58
C ALA A 143 10.97 -2.22 -1.63
N LYS A 144 10.10 -2.95 -0.94
CA LYS A 144 9.20 -2.40 0.08
C LYS A 144 9.92 -2.01 1.38
N ALA A 145 11.20 -2.40 1.54
CA ALA A 145 11.97 -2.16 2.76
C ALA A 145 13.49 -2.09 2.49
N GLN A 146 13.94 -1.26 1.55
CA GLN A 146 15.38 -0.96 1.46
C GLN A 146 15.79 0.01 2.57
N LEU A 147 15.83 -0.50 3.80
CA LEU A 147 16.49 0.16 4.91
C LEU A 147 18.00 0.08 4.68
N VAL A 148 18.62 1.22 4.43
CA VAL A 148 20.07 1.33 4.31
C VAL A 148 20.63 1.70 5.68
N SER A 149 21.58 0.92 6.19
CA SER A 149 22.31 1.29 7.39
C SER A 149 23.22 2.48 7.07
N VAL A 150 22.95 3.62 7.71
CA VAL A 150 23.77 4.83 7.61
C VAL A 150 24.58 4.99 8.90
N ARG A 151 25.82 5.50 8.81
CA ARG A 151 26.61 5.81 10.01
C ARG A 151 25.97 6.98 10.76
N GLN A 152 25.91 6.91 12.09
CA GLN A 152 25.34 7.97 12.93
C GLN A 152 25.89 9.36 12.62
N GLY A 153 27.20 9.49 12.33
CA GLY A 153 27.81 10.79 12.00
C GLY A 153 27.23 11.47 10.75
N VAL A 154 26.65 10.71 9.82
CA VAL A 154 25.95 11.27 8.64
C VAL A 154 24.57 11.79 9.04
N VAL A 155 23.84 11.07 9.89
CA VAL A 155 22.55 11.52 10.43
C VAL A 155 22.73 12.79 11.26
N ASN A 156 23.72 12.80 12.16
CA ASN A 156 24.07 13.99 12.95
C ASN A 156 24.46 15.19 12.06
N PHE A 157 25.08 14.94 10.91
CA PHE A 157 25.36 16.02 9.96
C PHE A 157 24.08 16.58 9.36
N TRP A 158 23.12 15.73 8.94
CA TRP A 158 21.81 16.20 8.46
C TRP A 158 21.01 16.93 9.55
N GLU A 159 21.06 16.46 10.80
CA GLU A 159 20.51 17.17 11.96
C GLU A 159 21.17 18.53 12.14
N SER A 160 22.50 18.64 12.00
CA SER A 160 23.19 19.94 12.11
C SER A 160 22.78 20.91 11.00
N VAL A 161 22.42 20.42 9.81
CA VAL A 161 21.87 21.26 8.73
C VAL A 161 20.44 21.64 9.03
N ARG A 162 19.63 20.73 9.59
CA ARG A 162 18.26 21.04 10.06
C ARG A 162 18.30 22.15 11.09
N ASP A 163 19.19 22.08 12.08
CA ASP A 163 19.23 23.00 13.21
C ASP A 163 19.96 24.32 12.90
N MET A 164 20.38 24.54 11.64
CA MET A 164 21.07 25.76 11.21
C MET A 164 20.09 26.93 11.02
N ASP A 165 19.63 27.48 12.14
CA ASP A 165 18.61 28.53 12.18
C ASP A 165 18.93 29.79 11.36
N SER A 166 20.20 30.18 11.33
CA SER A 166 20.69 31.33 10.59
C SER A 166 20.51 31.23 9.07
N THR A 167 20.26 30.04 8.52
CA THR A 167 20.08 29.80 7.09
C THR A 167 18.65 29.46 6.70
N TYR A 168 17.72 29.48 7.65
CA TYR A 168 16.30 29.31 7.34
C TYR A 168 15.80 30.39 6.39
N ASN A 169 15.07 29.96 5.36
CA ASN A 169 14.59 30.84 4.31
C ASN A 169 13.13 30.56 3.91
N VAL A 170 12.44 29.64 4.60
CA VAL A 170 11.00 29.39 4.48
C VAL A 170 10.40 29.24 5.88
N ILE A 171 9.21 29.81 6.09
CA ILE A 171 8.46 29.72 7.34
C ILE A 171 7.09 29.08 7.07
N PHE A 172 6.75 28.05 7.83
CA PHE A 172 5.40 27.53 7.95
C PHE A 172 4.66 28.25 9.07
N GLU A 173 3.49 28.80 8.76
CA GLU A 173 2.57 29.37 9.75
C GLU A 173 1.56 28.29 10.17
N ALA A 174 1.86 27.60 11.26
CA ALA A 174 1.01 26.56 11.84
C ALA A 174 -0.10 27.16 12.73
N ALA A 175 -0.99 26.32 13.25
CA ALA A 175 -2.10 26.74 14.09
C ALA A 175 -1.68 27.43 15.40
N ASP A 176 -0.54 27.03 15.96
CA ASP A 176 -0.08 27.38 17.31
C ASP A 176 1.37 27.93 17.33
N GLY A 177 1.99 28.13 16.17
CA GLY A 177 3.36 28.65 16.09
C GLY A 177 3.93 28.68 14.68
N GLU A 178 5.15 29.19 14.57
CA GLU A 178 5.93 29.17 13.32
C GLU A 178 6.95 28.02 13.35
N VAL A 179 7.14 27.36 12.20
CA VAL A 179 8.19 26.36 12.00
C VAL A 179 9.00 26.76 10.78
N ALA A 180 10.32 26.88 10.93
CA ALA A 180 11.21 27.33 9.87
C ALA A 180 11.96 26.14 9.23
N ALA A 181 12.29 26.27 7.94
CA ALA A 181 12.96 25.24 7.17
C ALA A 181 13.78 25.84 6.01
N HIS A 182 14.45 24.98 5.25
CA HIS A 182 15.20 25.35 4.05
C HIS A 182 14.42 24.97 2.78
N ASP A 183 14.22 25.92 1.88
CA ASP A 183 13.54 25.72 0.59
C ASP A 183 14.16 24.58 -0.23
N LEU A 184 15.49 24.46 -0.25
CA LEU A 184 16.20 23.43 -1.00
C LEU A 184 15.71 22.03 -0.62
N MET A 185 15.50 21.78 0.68
CA MET A 185 15.00 20.49 1.16
C MET A 185 13.55 20.27 0.72
N LEU A 186 12.70 21.29 0.90
CA LEU A 186 11.28 21.23 0.53
C LEU A 186 11.06 21.01 -0.97
N MET A 187 11.75 21.79 -1.81
CA MET A 187 11.63 21.72 -3.27
C MET A 187 12.23 20.42 -3.82
N SER A 188 13.31 19.91 -3.22
CA SER A 188 13.90 18.64 -3.61
C SER A 188 12.99 17.46 -3.32
N ALA A 189 12.28 17.49 -2.20
CA ALA A 189 11.43 16.41 -1.75
C ALA A 189 10.00 16.43 -2.32
N SER A 190 9.51 17.58 -2.76
CA SER A 190 8.11 17.75 -3.18
C SER A 190 7.98 18.57 -4.47
N PRO A 191 7.32 18.03 -5.52
CA PRO A 191 6.98 18.80 -6.69
C PRO A 191 5.97 19.91 -6.39
N VAL A 192 5.09 19.70 -5.40
CA VAL A 192 4.08 20.68 -4.98
C VAL A 192 4.75 21.88 -4.29
N LEU A 193 5.63 21.62 -3.31
CA LEU A 193 6.35 22.67 -2.62
C LEU A 193 7.33 23.39 -3.55
N ARG A 194 7.96 22.67 -4.48
CA ARG A 194 8.74 23.29 -5.56
C ARG A 194 7.92 24.29 -6.35
N ALA A 195 6.79 23.86 -6.92
CA ALA A 195 5.93 24.75 -7.70
C ALA A 195 5.43 25.94 -6.86
N MET A 196 5.07 25.71 -5.60
CA MET A 196 4.63 26.75 -4.67
C MET A 196 5.72 27.79 -4.42
N LEU A 197 6.94 27.35 -4.09
CA LEU A 197 8.07 28.21 -3.72
C LEU A 197 8.76 28.88 -4.92
N GLU A 198 8.67 28.29 -6.12
CA GLU A 198 9.18 28.91 -7.35
C GLU A 198 8.14 29.87 -7.99
N SER A 199 6.89 29.86 -7.52
CA SER A 199 5.84 30.73 -8.07
C SER A 199 5.98 32.19 -7.63
N ALA A 200 5.38 33.10 -8.41
CA ALA A 200 5.19 34.49 -8.02
C ALA A 200 3.98 34.71 -7.08
N MET A 201 3.34 33.64 -6.58
CA MET A 201 2.24 33.74 -5.63
C MET A 201 2.75 34.14 -4.23
N LYS A 202 1.83 34.38 -3.30
CA LYS A 202 2.16 34.89 -1.95
C LYS A 202 3.17 34.01 -1.23
N GLU A 203 3.04 32.70 -1.37
CA GLU A 203 3.88 31.70 -0.73
C GLU A 203 5.31 31.78 -1.23
N GLY A 204 5.52 31.81 -2.55
CA GLY A 204 6.84 31.94 -3.16
C GLY A 204 7.46 33.32 -2.95
N ALA A 205 6.67 34.40 -3.05
CA ALA A 205 7.14 35.77 -2.87
C ALA A 205 7.54 36.09 -1.42
N ASN A 206 6.76 35.63 -0.44
CA ASN A 206 7.01 35.92 0.98
C ASN A 206 7.78 34.81 1.69
N ARG A 207 8.03 33.68 1.02
CA ARG A 207 8.60 32.47 1.62
C ARG A 207 7.84 31.99 2.87
N ARG A 208 6.50 32.13 2.84
CA ARG A 208 5.61 31.81 3.94
C ARG A 208 4.49 30.88 3.49
N ILE A 209 4.38 29.71 4.12
CA ILE A 209 3.38 28.67 3.79
C ILE A 209 2.38 28.58 4.94
N LEU A 210 1.10 28.84 4.66
CA LEU A 210 0.06 28.77 5.67
C LEU A 210 -0.47 27.33 5.82
N VAL A 211 -0.38 26.80 7.04
CA VAL A 211 -0.85 25.44 7.42
C VAL A 211 -1.59 25.51 8.77
N ARG A 212 -2.58 26.39 8.84
CA ARG A 212 -3.36 26.69 10.07
C ARG A 212 -4.25 25.54 10.54
N ASP A 213 -4.38 24.51 9.74
CA ASP A 213 -5.07 23.27 10.04
C ASP A 213 -4.15 22.20 10.67
N SER A 214 -2.85 22.50 10.83
CA SER A 214 -1.85 21.63 11.45
C SER A 214 -1.17 22.30 12.65
N SER A 215 -0.82 21.51 13.66
CA SER A 215 0.00 22.00 14.79
C SER A 215 1.46 22.16 14.39
N SER A 216 2.19 23.03 15.10
CA SER A 216 3.63 23.19 14.98
C SER A 216 4.38 21.89 15.24
N SER A 217 3.89 21.02 16.15
CA SER A 217 4.44 19.68 16.34
C SER A 217 4.29 18.79 15.09
N SER A 218 3.15 18.87 14.40
CA SER A 218 2.92 18.12 13.15
C SER A 218 3.83 18.61 12.02
N VAL A 219 3.98 19.94 11.90
CA VAL A 219 4.85 20.55 10.89
C VAL A 219 6.32 20.23 11.19
N THR A 220 6.74 20.34 12.45
CA THR A 220 8.09 19.98 12.88
C THR A 220 8.36 18.51 12.57
N LEU A 221 7.45 17.59 12.92
CA LEU A 221 7.62 16.18 12.60
C LEU A 221 7.75 15.93 11.09
N PHE A 222 6.93 16.58 10.26
CA PHE A 222 7.07 16.50 8.80
C PHE A 222 8.46 16.95 8.33
N VAL A 223 8.96 18.08 8.86
CA VAL A 223 10.30 18.59 8.55
C VAL A 223 11.38 17.62 9.03
N ASP A 224 11.27 17.04 10.22
CA ASP A 224 12.25 16.08 10.76
C ASP A 224 12.41 14.86 9.86
N MET A 225 11.27 14.32 9.39
CA MET A 225 11.25 13.19 8.47
C MET A 225 11.91 13.53 7.13
N LEU A 226 11.75 14.76 6.62
CA LEU A 226 12.40 15.21 5.40
C LEU A 226 13.92 15.27 5.51
N TYR A 227 14.45 15.70 6.67
CA TYR A 227 15.90 15.87 6.85
C TYR A 227 16.60 14.57 7.18
N THR A 228 16.00 13.76 8.06
CA THR A 228 16.71 12.63 8.68
C THR A 228 15.94 11.32 8.63
N GLY A 229 14.65 11.35 8.31
CA GLY A 229 13.76 10.18 8.47
C GLY A 229 13.56 9.76 9.92
N SER A 230 13.94 10.61 10.89
CA SER A 230 13.88 10.34 12.33
C SER A 230 13.53 11.62 13.10
N THR A 231 13.15 11.48 14.37
CA THR A 231 12.86 12.64 15.25
C THR A 231 13.18 12.30 16.70
N CYS A 232 13.57 13.31 17.46
CA CYS A 232 13.73 13.23 18.92
C CYS A 232 12.46 13.66 19.68
N LEU A 233 11.41 14.07 18.96
CA LEU A 233 10.13 14.41 19.57
C LEU A 233 9.48 13.16 20.17
N GLU A 234 8.82 13.33 21.32
CA GLU A 234 7.89 12.32 21.79
C GLU A 234 6.72 12.23 20.79
N LEU A 235 6.63 11.09 20.13
CA LEU A 235 5.64 10.87 19.07
C LEU A 235 4.26 10.61 19.67
N ASP A 236 3.39 11.61 19.58
CA ASP A 236 1.96 11.41 19.75
C ASP A 236 1.29 11.13 18.39
N TYR A 237 0.23 10.31 18.39
CA TYR A 237 -0.43 9.90 17.14
C TYR A 237 -1.08 11.05 16.37
N LYS A 238 -1.44 12.17 17.04
CA LYS A 238 -2.07 13.32 16.39
C LYS A 238 -1.05 14.11 15.60
N SER A 239 0.14 14.32 16.17
CA SER A 239 1.27 14.91 15.43
C SER A 239 1.66 14.03 14.23
N MET A 240 1.66 12.70 14.39
CA MET A 240 1.87 11.78 13.27
C MET A 240 0.80 11.90 12.18
N LEU A 241 -0.48 12.01 12.55
CA LEU A 241 -1.58 12.20 11.60
C LEU A 241 -1.49 13.55 10.86
N GLY A 242 -1.12 14.61 11.56
CA GLY A 242 -0.89 15.93 10.95
C GLY A 242 0.28 15.90 9.97
N ALA A 243 1.42 15.33 10.37
CA ALA A 243 2.57 15.14 9.49
C ALA A 243 2.23 14.28 8.27
N PHE A 244 1.42 13.23 8.45
CA PHE A 244 0.97 12.35 7.38
C PHE A 244 0.06 13.08 6.39
N ASP A 245 -0.78 13.99 6.88
CA ASP A 245 -1.58 14.87 6.03
C ASP A 245 -0.72 15.81 5.18
N LEU A 246 0.27 16.46 5.79
CA LEU A 246 1.19 17.35 5.09
C LEU A 246 2.01 16.60 4.03
N ALA A 247 2.56 15.43 4.39
CA ALA A 247 3.34 14.61 3.47
C ALA A 247 2.52 14.13 2.27
N HIS A 248 1.29 13.66 2.51
CA HIS A 248 0.39 13.24 1.45
C HIS A 248 -0.05 14.43 0.57
N ARG A 249 -0.45 15.54 1.19
CA ARG A 249 -0.85 16.80 0.51
C ARG A 249 0.25 17.33 -0.41
N TRP A 250 1.50 17.22 0.02
CA TRP A 250 2.66 17.71 -0.74
C TRP A 250 3.40 16.61 -1.50
N GLN A 251 2.83 15.41 -1.63
CA GLN A 251 3.37 14.31 -2.43
C GLN A 251 4.81 13.91 -2.05
N VAL A 252 5.12 13.93 -0.75
CA VAL A 252 6.41 13.50 -0.22
C VAL A 252 6.34 12.01 0.13
N GLN A 253 6.44 11.16 -0.89
CA GLN A 253 6.13 9.72 -0.76
C GLN A 253 6.98 8.99 0.30
N HIS A 254 8.28 9.26 0.37
CA HIS A 254 9.14 8.59 1.34
C HIS A 254 8.76 8.94 2.79
N VAL A 255 8.32 10.16 3.06
CA VAL A 255 7.80 10.56 4.38
C VAL A 255 6.43 9.94 4.65
N VAL A 256 5.57 9.84 3.63
CA VAL A 256 4.30 9.09 3.71
C VAL A 256 4.55 7.65 4.16
N ASP A 257 5.52 6.96 3.55
CA ASP A 257 5.83 5.57 3.87
C ASP A 257 6.30 5.41 5.33
N ILE A 258 7.24 6.27 5.77
CA ILE A 258 7.73 6.29 7.16
C ILE A 258 6.57 6.50 8.16
N LEU A 259 5.71 7.47 7.89
CA LEU A 259 4.60 7.81 8.78
C LEU A 259 3.50 6.75 8.79
N VAL A 260 3.24 6.08 7.66
CA VAL A 260 2.32 4.94 7.59
C VAL A 260 2.81 3.80 8.48
N ASP A 261 4.11 3.48 8.43
CA ASP A 261 4.69 2.43 9.28
C ASP A 261 4.58 2.80 10.77
N ALA A 262 4.92 4.04 11.13
CA ALA A 262 4.78 4.54 12.50
C ALA A 262 3.31 4.50 12.99
N LEU A 263 2.37 4.96 12.16
CA LEU A 263 0.94 4.95 12.46
C LEU A 263 0.37 3.54 12.59
N CYS A 264 0.84 2.58 11.81
CA CYS A 264 0.46 1.17 11.96
C CYS A 264 0.86 0.63 13.34
N GLY A 265 2.00 1.05 13.88
CA GLY A 265 2.44 0.73 15.24
C GLY A 265 1.69 1.48 16.34
N ALA A 266 1.11 2.65 16.01
CA ALA A 266 0.38 3.50 16.93
C ALA A 266 -1.14 3.24 16.99
N VAL A 267 -1.65 2.23 16.27
CA VAL A 267 -3.07 1.85 16.34
C VAL A 267 -3.39 1.28 17.73
N GLY A 268 -4.16 2.04 18.50
CA GLY A 268 -4.67 1.70 19.81
C GLY A 268 -6.15 2.05 19.93
N VAL A 269 -6.79 1.76 21.06
CA VAL A 269 -8.22 2.04 21.25
C VAL A 269 -8.52 3.53 21.07
N ASP A 270 -7.73 4.39 21.73
CA ASP A 270 -7.95 5.84 21.73
C ASP A 270 -7.64 6.50 20.38
N SER A 271 -6.71 5.92 19.60
CA SER A 271 -6.29 6.43 18.29
C SER A 271 -7.03 5.78 17.12
N PHE A 272 -7.77 4.70 17.37
CA PHE A 272 -8.33 3.83 16.33
C PHE A 272 -9.16 4.57 15.29
N VAL A 273 -10.10 5.40 15.76
CA VAL A 273 -11.07 6.08 14.88
C VAL A 273 -10.35 7.08 13.99
N GLU A 274 -9.55 7.97 14.57
CA GLU A 274 -8.83 9.02 13.82
C GLU A 274 -7.84 8.42 12.81
N ILE A 275 -7.08 7.39 13.22
CA ILE A 275 -6.14 6.72 12.31
C ILE A 275 -6.89 6.00 11.19
N THR A 276 -8.01 5.34 11.48
CA THR A 276 -8.80 4.65 10.45
C THR A 276 -9.40 5.63 9.46
N GLU A 277 -9.95 6.76 9.93
CA GLU A 277 -10.49 7.80 9.05
C GLU A 277 -9.41 8.40 8.15
N ALA A 278 -8.22 8.67 8.70
CA ALA A 278 -7.09 9.14 7.90
C ALA A 278 -6.64 8.11 6.85
N ALA A 279 -6.62 6.82 7.22
CA ALA A 279 -6.28 5.72 6.31
C ALA A 279 -7.28 5.60 5.16
N ILE A 280 -8.56 5.80 5.42
CA ILE A 280 -9.63 5.80 4.40
C ILE A 280 -9.50 7.04 3.51
N LEU A 281 -9.38 8.23 4.11
CA LEU A 281 -9.35 9.50 3.38
C LEU A 281 -8.17 9.60 2.41
N LYS A 282 -7.01 9.08 2.82
CA LYS A 282 -5.77 9.08 2.03
C LYS A 282 -5.54 7.77 1.28
N ASP A 283 -6.55 6.91 1.25
CA ASP A 283 -6.56 5.60 0.59
C ASP A 283 -5.36 4.67 0.92
N SER A 284 -4.77 4.80 2.11
CA SER A 284 -3.59 4.02 2.51
C SER A 284 -3.94 2.55 2.77
N GLY A 285 -3.59 1.67 1.82
CA GLY A 285 -3.80 0.22 1.90
C GLY A 285 -3.20 -0.44 3.16
N PRO A 286 -1.89 -0.25 3.44
CA PRO A 286 -1.25 -0.83 4.62
C PRO A 286 -1.90 -0.39 5.93
N LEU A 287 -2.22 0.90 6.06
CA LEU A 287 -2.81 1.44 7.28
C LEU A 287 -4.27 0.98 7.47
N LYS A 288 -5.05 0.90 6.38
CA LYS A 288 -6.40 0.30 6.39
C LYS A 288 -6.35 -1.16 6.86
N ALA A 289 -5.38 -1.94 6.37
CA ALA A 289 -5.21 -3.33 6.76
C ALA A 289 -4.80 -3.48 8.24
N ALA A 290 -3.89 -2.63 8.73
CA ALA A 290 -3.48 -2.59 10.14
C ALA A 290 -4.67 -2.25 11.05
N CYS A 291 -5.46 -1.24 10.70
CA CYS A 291 -6.67 -0.87 11.43
C CYS A 291 -7.69 -2.01 11.45
N ALA A 292 -7.99 -2.63 10.30
CA ALA A 292 -8.92 -3.76 10.23
C ALA A 292 -8.44 -4.94 11.09
N ALA A 293 -7.15 -5.27 11.03
CA ALA A 293 -6.55 -6.36 11.82
C ALA A 293 -6.60 -6.08 13.32
N PHE A 294 -6.31 -4.85 13.76
CA PHE A 294 -6.42 -4.44 15.15
C PHE A 294 -7.87 -4.47 15.63
N GLY A 295 -8.77 -3.83 14.88
CA GLY A 295 -10.20 -3.75 15.21
C GLY A 295 -10.86 -5.12 15.30
N ALA A 296 -10.48 -6.08 14.45
CA ALA A 296 -11.01 -7.45 14.48
C ALA A 296 -10.61 -8.22 15.74
N LYS A 297 -9.44 -7.91 16.33
CA LYS A 297 -8.90 -8.60 17.51
C LYS A 297 -9.24 -7.89 18.83
N ASN A 298 -9.53 -6.60 18.80
CA ASN A 298 -9.75 -5.80 20.00
C ASN A 298 -11.22 -5.86 20.46
N ALA A 299 -11.46 -6.36 21.68
CA ALA A 299 -12.81 -6.54 22.22
C ALA A 299 -13.59 -5.23 22.41
N GLU A 300 -12.91 -4.13 22.74
CA GLU A 300 -13.54 -2.83 22.96
C GLU A 300 -14.01 -2.23 21.64
N ILE A 301 -13.17 -2.26 20.60
CA ILE A 301 -13.56 -1.83 19.26
C ILE A 301 -14.72 -2.68 18.73
N GLN A 302 -14.70 -4.00 18.95
CA GLN A 302 -15.82 -4.88 18.58
C GLN A 302 -17.10 -4.55 19.36
N ALA A 303 -17.01 -4.16 20.62
CA ALA A 303 -18.16 -3.70 21.40
C ALA A 303 -18.71 -2.36 20.88
N MET A 304 -17.84 -1.44 20.50
CA MET A 304 -18.21 -0.15 19.87
C MET A 304 -18.91 -0.37 18.52
N LEU A 305 -18.41 -1.32 17.72
CA LEU A 305 -19.02 -1.72 16.45
C LEU A 305 -20.46 -2.21 16.64
N LYS A 306 -20.67 -3.18 17.55
CA LYS A 306 -22.01 -3.71 17.89
C LYS A 306 -22.98 -2.65 18.41
N LYS A 307 -22.46 -1.62 19.09
CA LYS A 307 -23.25 -0.51 19.62
C LYS A 307 -23.51 0.59 18.58
N ASN A 308 -23.05 0.45 17.34
CA ASN A 308 -23.11 1.48 16.30
C ASN A 308 -22.48 2.83 16.73
N SER A 309 -21.48 2.81 17.61
CA SER A 309 -20.82 4.03 18.09
C SER A 309 -19.64 4.47 17.23
N LEU A 310 -19.29 3.70 16.20
CA LEU A 310 -18.21 4.02 15.25
C LEU A 310 -18.75 4.79 14.03
N PRO A 311 -17.95 5.72 13.46
CA PRO A 311 -18.32 6.42 12.23
C PRO A 311 -18.64 5.46 11.07
N ALA A 312 -19.53 5.85 10.18
CA ALA A 312 -20.02 4.98 9.09
C ALA A 312 -18.89 4.47 8.18
N ALA A 313 -17.91 5.31 7.87
CA ALA A 313 -16.75 4.93 7.06
C ALA A 313 -15.90 3.84 7.74
N VAL A 314 -15.67 3.97 9.05
CA VAL A 314 -14.95 3.00 9.87
C VAL A 314 -15.70 1.67 9.91
N ARG A 315 -17.03 1.69 10.12
CA ARG A 315 -17.87 0.47 10.11
C ARG A 315 -17.85 -0.25 8.77
N LYS A 316 -17.88 0.50 7.66
CA LYS A 316 -17.75 -0.05 6.31
C LYS A 316 -16.42 -0.77 6.11
N LEU A 317 -15.31 -0.19 6.58
CA LEU A 317 -13.99 -0.83 6.54
C LEU A 317 -13.97 -2.13 7.37
N MET A 318 -14.70 -2.15 8.50
CA MET A 318 -14.83 -3.31 9.37
C MET A 318 -15.80 -4.40 8.85
N GLY A 319 -16.43 -4.20 7.68
CA GLY A 319 -17.24 -5.21 7.01
C GLY A 319 -18.75 -5.17 7.28
N GLU A 320 -19.31 -4.10 7.86
CA GLU A 320 -20.76 -3.96 8.00
C GLU A 320 -21.43 -3.46 6.69
N PRO A 321 -22.56 -4.07 6.26
CA PRO A 321 -23.33 -3.58 5.13
C PRO A 321 -24.06 -2.27 5.46
N GLU A 322 -24.22 -1.44 4.44
CA GLU A 322 -24.83 -0.12 4.50
C GLU A 322 -26.30 -0.22 4.96
N THR A 323 -26.62 0.20 6.18
CA THR A 323 -28.03 0.49 6.52
C THR A 323 -28.43 1.76 5.77
N GLU A 324 -29.26 1.57 4.75
CA GLU A 324 -29.92 2.65 3.99
C GLU A 324 -30.48 3.70 4.97
N ARG A 325 -30.18 4.98 4.70
CA ARG A 325 -30.86 6.10 5.37
C ARG A 325 -32.36 6.00 5.02
N PRO A 326 -33.29 6.11 5.98
CA PRO A 326 -34.70 6.23 5.65
C PRO A 326 -34.90 7.52 4.84
N GLU A 327 -35.48 7.39 3.65
CA GLU A 327 -35.84 8.54 2.81
C GLU A 327 -36.71 9.54 3.60
N PRO A 328 -36.51 10.86 3.43
CA PRO A 328 -37.40 11.85 4.00
C PRO A 328 -38.82 11.66 3.42
N GLY A 329 -39.75 11.31 4.31
CA GLY A 329 -41.12 10.96 3.97
C GLY A 329 -41.82 12.01 3.11
N LYS A 330 -42.44 11.55 2.01
CA LYS A 330 -43.30 12.36 1.15
C LYS A 330 -44.41 13.05 1.97
N PRO A 331 -44.68 14.35 1.76
CA PRO A 331 -45.72 15.06 2.50
C PRO A 331 -47.11 14.53 2.13
N LYS A 332 -47.90 14.16 3.15
CA LYS A 332 -49.30 13.77 3.00
C LYS A 332 -50.10 14.93 2.38
N ARG A 333 -50.62 14.72 1.16
CA ARG A 333 -51.62 15.60 0.56
C ARG A 333 -52.82 15.73 1.50
N ARG A 334 -53.06 16.93 2.02
CA ARG A 334 -54.36 17.33 2.61
C ARG A 334 -55.41 17.26 1.50
N ARG A 335 -56.46 16.48 1.72
CA ARG A 335 -57.71 16.59 0.96
C ARG A 335 -58.42 17.86 1.40
N LEU A 336 -58.73 18.74 0.45
CA LEU A 336 -59.83 19.71 0.53
C LEU A 336 -60.97 19.16 -0.31
#